data_AF-A0A1G2UXJ7-F1
#
_entry.id   AF-A0A1G2UXJ7-F1
#
_cell.length_a   1.000
_cell.length_b   1.000
_cell.length_c   1.000
_cell.angle_alpha   90.00
_cell.angle_beta   90.00
_cell.angle_gamma   90.00
#
_symmetry.space_group_name_H-M   'P 1'
#
loop_
_entity.id
_entity.type
_entity.pdbx_description
1 polymer ?
#
loop_
_entity_poly.entity_id
_entity_poly.type
_entity_poly.pdbx_seq_one_letter_code
_entity_poly.pdbx_strand_id
1 'polypeptide(L)'
;MDIWKHGKYLDLWSLVHFLSGFVFGGLFYWLGFGFVWAFIYSALLLILWEVFEFFIKIIEPSLNVAVDIFAGLVGFFLAAWLYFLETQFNLTLYLGIVALTLLLSLWGFLDFLKKGYR
;
A
#
# COMPACT_ATOMS: atom_id res chain seq x y z
N MET A 1 -13.37 19.05 -4.40
CA MET A 1 -13.50 17.66 -3.93
C MET A 1 -12.23 17.32 -3.20
N ASP A 2 -12.34 16.82 -1.99
CA ASP A 2 -11.18 16.53 -1.15
C ASP A 2 -10.83 15.05 -1.27
N ILE A 3 -9.98 14.73 -2.24
CA ILE A 3 -9.69 13.35 -2.66
C ILE A 3 -8.88 12.57 -1.62
N TRP A 4 -8.21 13.28 -0.72
CA TRP A 4 -7.39 12.73 0.38
C TRP A 4 -8.15 12.64 1.70
N LYS A 5 -9.35 13.21 1.78
CA LYS A 5 -10.17 13.11 2.97
C LYS A 5 -10.72 11.70 3.08
N HIS A 6 -10.52 11.07 4.24
CA HIS A 6 -10.94 9.69 4.49
C HIS A 6 -12.38 9.45 4.06
N GLY A 7 -12.52 8.50 3.14
CA GLY A 7 -13.81 8.01 2.70
C GLY A 7 -14.44 7.13 3.77
N LYS A 8 -15.74 6.85 3.62
CA LYS A 8 -16.37 5.79 4.43
C LYS A 8 -15.89 4.38 4.01
N TYR A 9 -15.46 4.25 2.76
CA TYR A 9 -15.15 2.96 2.12
C TYR A 9 -13.87 3.03 1.29
N LEU A 10 -13.79 3.96 0.32
CA LEU A 10 -12.66 4.12 -0.59
C LEU A 10 -12.29 5.59 -0.68
N ASP A 11 -11.00 5.83 -0.79
CA ASP A 11 -10.40 7.12 -1.12
C ASP A 11 -9.08 6.91 -1.87
N LEU A 12 -8.30 7.98 -2.04
CA LEU A 12 -7.04 7.89 -2.75
C LEU A 12 -5.94 7.17 -1.95
N TRP A 13 -6.06 7.04 -0.62
CA TRP A 13 -5.15 6.24 0.19
C TRP A 13 -5.31 4.75 -0.11
N SER A 14 -6.53 4.27 -0.36
CA SER A 14 -6.74 2.87 -0.80
C SER A 14 -5.91 2.51 -2.05
N LEU A 15 -5.71 3.45 -2.98
CA LEU A 15 -4.80 3.25 -4.13
C LEU A 15 -3.33 3.19 -3.71
N VAL A 16 -2.91 4.05 -2.78
CA VAL A 16 -1.56 4.02 -2.21
C VAL A 16 -1.30 2.67 -1.51
N HIS A 17 -2.28 2.14 -0.77
CA HIS A 17 -2.17 0.84 -0.12
C HIS A 17 -2.06 -0.30 -1.14
N PHE A 18 -2.90 -0.28 -2.17
CA PHE A 18 -2.79 -1.22 -3.29
C PHE A 18 -1.39 -1.20 -3.92
N LEU A 19 -0.87 -0.02 -4.26
CA LEU A 19 0.47 0.10 -4.85
C LEU A 19 1.57 -0.32 -3.86
N SER A 20 1.40 -0.06 -2.57
CA SER A 20 2.33 -0.49 -1.52
C SER A 20 2.40 -2.00 -1.40
N GLY A 21 1.25 -2.69 -1.45
CA GLY A 21 1.21 -4.14 -1.51
C GLY A 21 1.91 -4.72 -2.73
N PHE A 22 1.74 -4.09 -3.89
CA PHE A 22 2.49 -4.45 -5.11
C PHE A 22 4.00 -4.29 -4.91
N VAL A 23 4.43 -3.16 -4.32
CA VAL A 23 5.84 -2.88 -4.00
C VAL A 23 6.42 -3.92 -3.04
N PHE A 24 5.67 -4.32 -2.01
CA PHE A 24 6.12 -5.35 -1.07
C PHE A 24 6.25 -6.72 -1.74
N GLY A 25 5.29 -7.10 -2.60
CA GLY A 25 5.38 -8.33 -3.38
C GLY A 25 6.63 -8.38 -4.25
N GLY A 26 6.91 -7.30 -4.99
CA GLY A 26 8.13 -7.18 -5.79
C GLY A 26 9.42 -7.14 -4.96
N LEU A 27 9.41 -6.45 -3.82
CA LEU A 27 10.56 -6.38 -2.91
C LEU A 27 10.92 -7.76 -2.36
N PHE A 28 9.95 -8.48 -1.80
CA PHE A 28 10.21 -9.78 -1.19
C PHE A 28 10.55 -10.85 -2.23
N TYR A 29 9.97 -10.76 -3.43
CA TYR A 29 10.43 -11.57 -4.57
C TYR A 29 11.91 -11.32 -4.86
N TRP A 30 12.31 -10.06 -5.00
CA TRP A 30 13.69 -9.68 -5.33
C TRP A 30 14.69 -10.10 -4.25
N LEU A 31 14.27 -10.05 -2.98
CA LEU A 31 15.04 -10.56 -1.83
C LEU A 31 15.09 -12.10 -1.74
N GLY A 32 14.42 -12.83 -2.63
CA GLY A 32 14.45 -14.28 -2.71
C GLY A 32 13.53 -15.00 -1.72
N PHE A 33 12.54 -14.32 -1.15
CA PHE A 33 11.55 -14.97 -0.29
C PHE A 33 10.60 -15.83 -1.11
N GLY A 34 10.24 -17.00 -0.57
CA GLY A 34 9.14 -17.78 -1.13
C GLY A 34 7.78 -17.09 -0.95
N PHE A 35 6.80 -17.44 -1.79
CA PHE A 35 5.47 -16.83 -1.82
C PHE A 35 4.82 -16.70 -0.44
N VAL A 36 4.83 -17.77 0.37
CA VAL A 36 4.19 -17.79 1.70
C VAL A 36 4.81 -16.74 2.63
N TRP A 37 6.14 -16.65 2.69
CA TRP A 37 6.84 -15.68 3.53
C TRP A 37 6.65 -14.26 3.01
N ALA A 38 6.71 -14.06 1.69
CA ALA A 38 6.43 -12.77 1.07
C ALA A 38 5.01 -12.27 1.41
N PHE A 39 4.01 -13.17 1.39
CA PHE A 39 2.64 -12.86 1.79
C PHE A 39 2.55 -12.46 3.27
N ILE A 40 3.12 -13.28 4.17
CA ILE A 40 3.09 -13.02 5.62
C ILE A 40 3.71 -11.65 5.93
N TYR A 41 4.90 -11.36 5.39
CA TYR A 41 5.57 -10.09 5.65
C TYR A 41 4.84 -8.90 5.02
N SER A 42 4.29 -9.04 3.81
CA SER A 42 3.50 -7.97 3.18
C SER A 42 2.25 -7.66 3.98
N ALA A 43 1.51 -8.69 4.41
CA ALA A 43 0.31 -8.53 5.24
C ALA A 43 0.64 -7.87 6.59
N LEU A 44 1.73 -8.29 7.23
CA LEU A 44 2.19 -7.67 8.48
C LEU A 44 2.55 -6.19 8.29
N LEU A 45 3.25 -5.82 7.21
CA LEU A 45 3.60 -4.44 6.94
C LEU A 45 2.38 -3.56 6.67
N LEU A 46 1.38 -4.07 5.93
CA LEU A 46 0.11 -3.36 5.71
C LEU A 46 -0.62 -3.11 7.03
N ILE A 47 -0.73 -4.12 7.88
CA ILE A 47 -1.37 -3.97 9.21
C ILE A 47 -0.58 -3.01 10.10
N LEU A 48 0.76 -3.11 10.10
CA LEU A 48 1.62 -2.23 10.89
C LEU A 48 1.50 -0.77 10.46
N TRP A 49 1.23 -0.50 9.18
CA TRP A 49 1.00 0.85 8.69
C TRP A 49 -0.28 1.47 9.28
N GLU A 50 -1.41 0.76 9.24
CA GLU A 50 -2.67 1.21 9.86
C GLU A 50 -2.52 1.45 11.36
N VAL A 51 -1.76 0.56 12.04
CA VAL A 51 -1.44 0.72 13.45
C VAL A 51 -0.58 1.97 13.68
N PHE A 52 0.38 2.24 12.80
CA PHE A 52 1.19 3.46 12.85
C PHE A 52 0.33 4.72 12.67
N GLU A 53 -0.59 4.73 11.71
CA GLU A 53 -1.53 5.84 11.47
C GLU A 53 -2.38 6.14 12.71
N PHE A 54 -2.91 5.09 13.34
CA PHE A 54 -3.60 5.20 14.61
C PHE A 54 -2.73 5.86 15.70
N PHE A 55 -1.44 5.48 15.82
CA PHE A 55 -0.52 6.09 16.79
C PHE A 55 -0.25 7.57 16.53
N ILE A 56 -0.22 8.01 15.27
CA ILE A 56 -0.02 9.43 14.90
C ILE A 56 -1.34 10.21 14.79
N LYS A 57 -2.46 9.61 15.19
CA LYS A 57 -3.81 10.21 15.23
C LYS A 57 -4.37 10.57 13.86
N ILE A 58 -4.01 9.80 12.83
CA ILE A 58 -4.78 9.73 11.59
C ILE A 58 -5.91 8.73 11.91
N ILE A 59 -7.10 9.25 12.21
CA ILE A 59 -8.23 8.42 12.63
C ILE A 59 -9.18 8.24 11.46
N GLU A 60 -9.32 6.99 11.04
CA GLU A 60 -10.17 6.60 9.93
C GLU A 60 -11.35 5.75 10.41
N PRO A 61 -12.46 5.71 9.65
CA PRO A 61 -13.49 4.72 9.89
C PRO A 61 -12.88 3.31 9.82
N SER A 62 -13.23 2.42 10.77
CA SER A 62 -12.69 1.06 10.82
C SER A 62 -12.91 0.24 9.53
N LEU A 63 -13.92 0.60 8.74
CA LEU A 63 -14.17 -0.01 7.45
C LEU A 63 -13.19 0.44 6.36
N ASN A 64 -12.71 1.69 6.42
CA ASN A 64 -11.71 2.24 5.49
C ASN A 64 -10.36 1.55 5.74
N VAL A 65 -9.93 1.44 7.00
CA VAL A 65 -8.78 0.62 7.44
C VAL A 65 -8.84 -0.81 6.87
N ALA A 66 -10.01 -1.46 6.96
CA ALA A 66 -10.17 -2.81 6.42
C ALA A 66 -10.08 -2.86 4.89
N VAL A 67 -10.62 -1.84 4.20
CA VAL A 67 -10.50 -1.71 2.74
C VAL A 67 -9.07 -1.46 2.31
N ASP A 68 -8.31 -0.68 3.07
CA ASP A 68 -6.94 -0.31 2.74
C ASP A 68 -5.98 -1.50 2.90
N ILE A 69 -6.13 -2.28 3.99
CA ILE A 69 -5.45 -3.59 4.12
C ILE A 69 -5.84 -4.50 2.96
N PHE A 70 -7.13 -4.63 2.65
CA PHE A 70 -7.61 -5.50 1.57
C PHE A 70 -7.06 -5.07 0.21
N ALA A 71 -7.09 -3.78 -0.11
CA ALA A 71 -6.54 -3.20 -1.32
C ALA A 71 -5.03 -3.50 -1.43
N GLY A 72 -4.28 -3.35 -0.35
CA GLY A 72 -2.88 -3.74 -0.28
C GLY A 72 -2.66 -5.23 -0.55
N LEU A 73 -3.48 -6.12 0.01
CA LEU A 73 -3.39 -7.55 -0.30
C LEU A 73 -3.68 -7.85 -1.78
N VAL A 74 -4.67 -7.19 -2.39
CA VAL A 74 -4.95 -7.34 -3.83
C VAL A 74 -3.74 -6.89 -4.66
N GLY A 75 -3.10 -5.78 -4.28
CA GLY A 75 -1.86 -5.31 -4.92
C GLY A 75 -0.72 -6.30 -4.79
N PHE A 76 -0.55 -6.90 -3.61
CA PHE A 76 0.42 -7.99 -3.40
C PHE A 76 0.12 -9.18 -4.32
N PHE A 77 -1.13 -9.65 -4.41
CA PHE A 77 -1.48 -10.78 -5.25
C PHE A 77 -1.23 -10.49 -6.74
N LEU A 78 -1.43 -9.26 -7.19
CA LEU A 78 -1.08 -8.85 -8.55
C LEU A 78 0.44 -8.92 -8.79
N ALA A 79 1.26 -8.40 -7.87
CA ALA A 79 2.71 -8.55 -7.95
C ALA A 79 3.13 -10.02 -7.88
N ALA A 80 2.45 -10.82 -7.06
CA ALA A 80 2.75 -12.23 -6.90
C ALA A 80 2.46 -13.01 -8.18
N TRP A 81 1.31 -12.77 -8.80
CA TRP A 81 0.96 -13.30 -10.11
C TRP A 81 2.03 -12.93 -11.15
N LEU A 82 2.40 -11.66 -11.20
CA LEU A 82 3.36 -11.16 -12.18
C LEU A 82 4.75 -11.79 -11.99
N TYR A 83 5.30 -11.78 -10.78
CA TYR A 83 6.72 -12.14 -10.57
C TYR A 83 6.97 -13.58 -10.14
N PHE A 84 6.02 -14.22 -9.43
CA PHE A 84 6.20 -15.59 -8.98
C PHE A 84 5.64 -16.62 -9.97
N LEU A 85 4.69 -16.22 -10.84
CA LEU A 85 3.97 -17.17 -11.70
C LEU A 85 4.22 -16.96 -13.20
N GLU A 86 4.14 -15.73 -13.71
CA GLU A 86 4.08 -15.51 -15.16
C GLU A 86 5.31 -14.87 -15.80
N THR A 87 6.02 -13.98 -15.10
CA THR A 87 7.05 -13.14 -15.72
C THR A 87 8.32 -13.01 -14.89
N GLN A 88 9.41 -12.66 -15.55
CA GLN A 88 10.65 -12.25 -14.89
C GLN A 88 10.52 -10.85 -14.28
N PHE A 89 11.29 -10.59 -13.23
CA PHE A 89 11.27 -9.30 -12.54
C PHE A 89 11.71 -8.15 -13.46
N ASN A 90 10.77 -7.27 -13.79
CA ASN A 90 11.02 -6.06 -14.55
C ASN A 90 11.35 -4.90 -13.61
N LEU A 91 12.65 -4.60 -13.47
CA LEU A 91 13.14 -3.56 -12.58
C LEU A 91 12.60 -2.17 -12.93
N THR A 92 12.46 -1.83 -14.22
CA THR A 92 11.95 -0.52 -14.64
C THR A 92 10.50 -0.31 -14.24
N LEU A 93 9.65 -1.31 -14.46
CA LEU A 93 8.25 -1.28 -14.00
C LEU A 93 8.19 -1.15 -12.48
N TYR A 94 8.95 -1.99 -11.77
CA TYR A 94 8.98 -1.98 -10.31
C TYR A 94 9.38 -0.62 -9.75
N LEU A 95 10.49 -0.03 -10.22
CA LEU A 95 10.94 1.29 -9.79
C LEU A 95 9.96 2.40 -10.16
N GLY A 96 9.26 2.27 -11.30
CA GLY A 96 8.19 3.18 -11.69
C GLY A 96 7.02 3.15 -10.69
N ILE A 97 6.59 1.96 -10.27
CA ILE A 97 5.55 1.80 -9.25
C ILE A 97 6.02 2.34 -7.89
N VAL A 98 7.26 2.03 -7.46
CA VAL A 98 7.85 2.57 -6.23
C VAL A 98 7.82 4.11 -6.24
N ALA A 99 8.29 4.73 -7.33
CA ALA A 99 8.30 6.18 -7.46
C ALA A 99 6.89 6.76 -7.39
N LEU A 100 5.91 6.15 -8.08
CA LEU A 100 4.52 6.58 -8.05
C LEU A 100 3.92 6.48 -6.63
N THR A 101 4.13 5.35 -5.94
CA THR A 101 3.66 5.16 -4.56
C THR A 101 4.21 6.25 -3.64
N LEU A 102 5.54 6.49 -3.68
CA LEU A 102 6.17 7.51 -2.83
C LEU A 102 5.68 8.93 -3.14
N LEU A 103 5.47 9.27 -4.42
CA LEU A 103 4.93 10.57 -4.81
C LEU A 103 3.51 10.78 -4.30
N LEU A 104 2.65 9.76 -4.42
CA LEU A 104 1.28 9.82 -3.92
C LEU A 104 1.24 9.87 -2.39
N SER A 105 2.01 9.04 -1.69
CA SER A 105 2.12 9.08 -0.23
C SER A 105 2.60 10.44 0.27
N LEU A 106 3.62 11.02 -0.36
CA LEU A 106 4.12 12.35 -0.01
C LEU A 106 3.06 13.42 -0.24
N TRP A 107 2.34 13.37 -1.37
CA TRP A 107 1.28 14.33 -1.66
C TRP A 107 0.14 14.26 -0.64
N GLY A 108 -0.36 13.06 -0.34
CA GLY A 108 -1.39 12.86 0.66
C GLY A 108 -0.94 13.30 2.05
N PHE A 109 0.29 12.98 2.44
CA PHE A 109 0.82 13.37 3.76
C PHE A 109 0.99 14.88 3.89
N LEU A 110 1.48 15.57 2.84
CA LEU A 110 1.56 17.03 2.82
C LEU A 110 0.17 17.69 2.87
N ASP A 111 -0.85 17.08 2.26
CA ASP A 111 -2.23 17.56 2.33
C ASP A 111 -2.79 17.41 3.76
N PHE A 112 -2.56 16.25 4.39
CA PHE A 112 -2.88 16.00 5.80
C PHE A 112 -2.22 17.03 6.73
N LEU A 113 -0.92 17.30 6.57
CA LEU A 113 -0.22 18.30 7.39
C LEU A 113 -0.79 19.72 7.23
N LYS A 114 -1.30 20.07 6.04
CA LYS A 114 -1.87 21.39 5.76
C LYS A 114 -3.26 21.56 6.34
N LYS A 115 -4.10 20.53 6.27
CA LYS A 115 -5.53 20.62 6.59
C LYS A 115 -5.90 19.98 7.93
N GLY A 116 -5.08 19.09 8.46
CA GLY A 116 -5.22 18.49 9.78
C GLY A 116 -6.50 17.68 9.94
N TYR A 117 -6.95 17.00 8.88
CA TYR A 117 -8.10 16.09 8.99
C TYR A 117 -7.82 15.05 10.06
N ARG A 118 -8.78 14.91 10.98
CA ARG A 118 -8.78 13.90 12.04
C ARG A 118 -10.03 13.05 11.90
#